data_AF-A0A820M4B3-F1
#
_entry.id   AF-A0A820M4B3-F1
#
_cell.length_a   1.000
_cell.length_b   1.000
_cell.length_c   1.000
_cell.angle_alpha   90.00
_cell.angle_beta   90.00
_cell.angle_gamma   90.00
#
_symmetry.space_group_name_H-M   'P 1'
#
loop_
_entity.id
_entity.type
_entity.pdbx_description
1 polymer ?
#
loop_
_entity_poly.entity_id
_entity_poly.type
_entity_poly.pdbx_seq_one_letter_code
_entity_poly.pdbx_strand_id
1 'polypeptide(L)'
;MYQCLNSSKCIAKIRIFDQFEDCDYGDDEDRQKNILTNELCSKEQSSTHFICPNTNKCISRKLMRDSKCDCEYLDAQHFLCPDENREMKSIRELISFPTICNGFNDLNPILIDGQNYTDETECNHWMCNNAYTRCNGYWDCYDGADEVDCHEFLL
;
A
#
# COMPACT_ATOMS: atom_id res chain seq x y z
N MET A 1 -21.61 -2.70 -14.02
CA MET A 1 -22.89 -2.56 -13.28
C MET A 1 -22.98 -3.74 -12.32
N TYR A 2 -23.68 -3.58 -11.19
CA TYR A 2 -23.96 -4.60 -10.19
C TYR A 2 -25.47 -4.74 -10.05
N GLN A 3 -25.98 -5.95 -9.94
CA GLN A 3 -27.39 -6.21 -9.70
C GLN A 3 -27.55 -6.63 -8.23
N CYS A 4 -28.41 -5.91 -7.51
CA CYS A 4 -28.69 -6.19 -6.10
C CYS A 4 -29.28 -7.59 -5.92
N LEU A 5 -28.90 -8.27 -4.86
CA LEU A 5 -29.44 -9.59 -4.55
C LEU A 5 -30.96 -9.52 -4.35
N ASN A 6 -31.68 -10.53 -4.85
CA ASN A 6 -33.14 -10.63 -4.76
C ASN A 6 -33.91 -9.41 -5.29
N SER A 7 -33.29 -8.59 -6.14
CA SER A 7 -33.89 -7.38 -6.70
C SER A 7 -33.56 -7.24 -8.18
N SER A 8 -34.43 -6.54 -8.92
CA SER A 8 -34.17 -6.12 -10.31
C SER A 8 -33.36 -4.81 -10.38
N LYS A 9 -33.03 -4.22 -9.22
CA LYS A 9 -32.27 -2.98 -9.11
C LYS A 9 -30.82 -3.21 -9.51
N CYS A 10 -30.31 -2.31 -10.34
CA CYS A 10 -28.93 -2.31 -10.79
C CYS A 10 -28.25 -0.99 -10.44
N ILE A 11 -27.03 -1.08 -9.91
CA ILE A 11 -26.22 0.08 -9.50
C ILE A 11 -24.87 0.09 -10.21
N ALA A 12 -24.22 1.25 -10.23
CA ALA A 12 -22.86 1.35 -10.75
C ALA A 12 -21.89 0.63 -9.80
N LYS A 13 -20.83 0.00 -10.33
CA LYS A 13 -19.85 -0.71 -9.48
C LYS A 13 -19.20 0.22 -8.44
N ILE A 14 -19.04 1.51 -8.74
CA ILE A 14 -18.48 2.51 -7.80
C ILE A 14 -19.38 2.81 -6.60
N ARG A 15 -20.63 2.34 -6.59
CA ARG A 15 -21.56 2.45 -5.46
C ARG A 15 -21.48 1.26 -4.51
N ILE A 16 -20.64 0.28 -4.81
CA ILE A 16 -20.35 -0.81 -3.87
C ILE A 16 -19.33 -0.30 -2.87
N PHE A 17 -19.54 -0.58 -1.58
CA PHE A 17 -18.69 -0.13 -0.49
C PHE A 17 -18.46 1.39 -0.49
N ASP A 18 -19.50 2.18 -0.82
CA ASP A 18 -19.47 3.65 -0.79
C ASP A 18 -20.15 4.26 0.45
N GLN A 19 -20.47 3.42 1.44
CA GLN A 19 -21.13 3.73 2.71
C GLN A 19 -22.61 4.09 2.61
N PHE A 20 -23.20 3.98 1.43
CA PHE A 20 -24.64 4.18 1.24
C PHE A 20 -25.32 2.86 0.89
N GLU A 21 -26.43 2.57 1.56
CA GLU A 21 -27.27 1.43 1.21
C GLU A 21 -28.09 1.76 -0.04
N ASP A 22 -27.55 1.45 -1.21
CA ASP A 22 -28.24 1.57 -2.49
C ASP A 22 -29.08 0.31 -2.80
N CYS A 23 -28.72 -0.88 -2.32
CA CYS A 23 -29.52 -2.08 -2.53
C CYS A 23 -30.60 -2.28 -1.45
N ASP A 24 -31.74 -2.86 -1.84
CA ASP A 24 -32.90 -3.01 -0.94
C ASP A 24 -32.63 -3.94 0.27
N TYR A 25 -31.55 -4.73 0.20
CA TYR A 25 -31.10 -5.66 1.25
C TYR A 25 -29.68 -5.34 1.75
N GLY A 26 -29.12 -4.20 1.36
CA GLY A 26 -27.78 -3.73 1.74
C GLY A 26 -26.63 -4.66 1.37
N ASP A 27 -26.80 -5.48 0.34
CA ASP A 27 -25.76 -6.38 -0.16
C ASP A 27 -24.63 -5.66 -0.90
N ASP A 28 -24.82 -4.41 -1.30
CA ASP A 28 -23.81 -3.52 -1.84
C ASP A 28 -22.77 -3.07 -0.80
N GLU A 29 -23.18 -2.92 0.46
CA GLU A 29 -22.30 -2.52 1.57
C GLU A 29 -21.84 -3.71 2.45
N ASP A 30 -22.41 -4.90 2.24
CA ASP A 30 -22.08 -6.12 2.99
C ASP A 30 -21.08 -7.01 2.24
N ARG A 31 -19.84 -7.04 2.75
CA ARG A 31 -18.74 -7.81 2.17
C ARG A 31 -18.99 -9.32 2.07
N GLN A 32 -19.82 -9.89 2.96
CA GLN A 32 -20.13 -11.32 2.95
C GLN A 32 -21.22 -11.67 1.92
N LYS A 33 -22.10 -10.72 1.61
CA LYS A 33 -23.19 -10.92 0.66
C LYS A 33 -22.82 -10.53 -0.76
N ASN A 34 -21.98 -9.50 -0.92
CA ASN A 34 -21.63 -9.00 -2.25
C ASN A 34 -20.81 -10.01 -3.06
N ILE A 35 -21.37 -10.50 -4.16
CA ILE A 35 -20.72 -11.48 -5.04
C ILE A 35 -19.48 -10.93 -5.77
N LEU A 36 -19.37 -9.61 -5.90
CA LEU A 36 -18.25 -8.94 -6.58
C LEU A 36 -17.11 -8.57 -5.63
N THR A 37 -17.24 -8.81 -4.32
CA THR A 37 -16.19 -8.50 -3.32
C THR A 37 -14.80 -8.94 -3.79
N ASN A 38 -14.64 -10.20 -4.19
CA ASN A 38 -13.33 -10.72 -4.60
C ASN A 38 -12.84 -10.13 -5.93
N GLU A 39 -13.74 -9.77 -6.85
CA GLU A 39 -13.34 -9.13 -8.12
C GLU A 39 -12.85 -7.69 -7.89
N LEU A 40 -13.56 -6.95 -7.04
CA LEU A 40 -13.35 -5.52 -6.81
C LEU A 40 -12.22 -5.25 -5.80
N CYS A 41 -12.06 -6.16 -4.82
CA CYS A 41 -11.20 -5.99 -3.65
C CYS A 41 -10.00 -6.94 -3.62
N SER A 42 -9.60 -7.50 -4.77
CA SER A 42 -8.41 -8.37 -4.87
C SER A 42 -7.48 -8.03 -6.05
N LYS A 43 -7.73 -6.94 -6.77
CA LYS A 43 -6.89 -6.51 -7.89
C LYS A 43 -6.17 -5.21 -7.58
N GLU A 44 -4.85 -5.19 -7.81
CA GLU A 44 -4.01 -3.97 -7.80
C GLU A 44 -4.42 -2.92 -8.86
N GLN A 45 -5.39 -3.24 -9.74
CA GLN A 45 -5.88 -2.34 -10.79
C GLN A 45 -7.41 -2.20 -10.80
N SER A 46 -8.07 -2.28 -9.65
CA SER A 46 -9.51 -1.94 -9.58
C SER A 46 -9.67 -0.43 -9.82
N SER A 47 -10.22 -0.03 -10.97
CA SER A 47 -10.44 1.39 -11.32
C SER A 47 -11.55 2.05 -10.50
N THR A 48 -12.32 1.27 -9.73
CA THR A 48 -13.48 1.74 -8.98
C THR A 48 -13.34 1.60 -7.47
N HIS A 49 -12.44 0.74 -6.98
CA HIS A 49 -12.24 0.52 -5.53
C HIS A 49 -10.77 0.67 -5.15
N PHE A 50 -10.56 0.92 -3.87
CA PHE A 50 -9.26 1.01 -3.22
C PHE A 50 -9.21 0.00 -2.07
N ILE A 51 -8.06 -0.67 -1.93
CA ILE A 51 -7.83 -1.64 -0.85
C ILE A 51 -6.88 -0.98 0.13
N CYS A 52 -7.32 -0.87 1.38
CA CYS A 52 -6.54 -0.32 2.45
C CYS A 52 -5.32 -1.21 2.73
N PRO A 53 -4.08 -0.68 2.67
CA PRO A 53 -2.83 -1.46 2.61
C PRO A 53 -2.63 -2.46 3.76
N ASN A 54 -3.25 -2.23 4.91
CA ASN A 54 -2.98 -2.97 6.14
C ASN A 54 -4.21 -3.67 6.74
N THR A 55 -5.43 -3.21 6.47
CA THR A 55 -6.66 -3.78 7.03
C THR A 55 -7.37 -4.72 6.05
N ASN A 56 -6.93 -4.78 4.79
CA ASN A 56 -7.66 -5.42 3.69
C ASN A 56 -9.12 -4.93 3.57
N LYS A 57 -9.44 -3.78 4.17
CA LYS A 57 -10.72 -3.08 4.00
C LYS A 57 -10.77 -2.58 2.57
N CYS A 58 -11.91 -2.74 1.94
CA CYS A 58 -12.15 -2.35 0.56
C CYS A 58 -13.16 -1.23 0.57
N ILE A 59 -12.84 -0.13 -0.09
CA ILE A 59 -13.68 1.06 -0.15
C ILE A 59 -13.86 1.50 -1.59
N SER A 60 -14.99 2.15 -1.89
CA SER A 60 -15.17 2.83 -3.15
C SER A 60 -14.12 3.93 -3.33
N ARG A 61 -13.61 4.12 -4.54
CA ARG A 61 -12.67 5.22 -4.83
C ARG A 61 -13.27 6.62 -4.61
N LYS A 62 -14.59 6.76 -4.54
CA LYS A 62 -15.23 8.04 -4.20
C LYS A 62 -14.87 8.54 -2.80
N LEU A 63 -14.55 7.60 -1.92
CA LEU A 63 -14.17 7.84 -0.53
C LEU A 63 -12.70 8.22 -0.40
N MET A 64 -11.93 8.23 -1.51
CA MET A 64 -10.57 8.74 -1.48
C MET A 64 -10.58 10.25 -1.56
N ARG A 65 -9.85 10.90 -0.65
CA ARG A 65 -9.67 12.35 -0.55
C ARG A 65 -10.98 13.07 -0.26
N ASP A 66 -11.85 12.46 0.54
CA ASP A 66 -13.16 13.01 0.92
C ASP A 66 -13.12 13.77 2.27
N SER A 67 -11.92 13.94 2.83
CA SER A 67 -11.62 14.53 4.15
C SER A 67 -12.06 13.67 5.34
N LYS A 68 -12.46 12.42 5.12
CA LYS A 68 -12.80 11.44 6.15
C LYS A 68 -11.85 10.26 6.04
N CYS A 69 -11.49 9.68 7.19
CA CYS A 69 -10.66 8.49 7.17
C CYS A 69 -11.51 7.22 7.11
N ASP A 70 -11.56 6.61 5.95
CA ASP A 70 -12.37 5.42 5.70
C ASP A 70 -11.54 4.14 5.73
N CYS A 71 -10.22 4.21 5.51
CA CYS A 71 -9.39 3.03 5.66
C CYS A 71 -9.18 2.58 7.11
N GLU A 72 -9.27 3.52 8.07
CA GLU A 72 -9.03 3.41 9.53
C GLU A 72 -7.75 2.64 9.92
N TYR A 73 -7.04 3.08 10.98
CA TYR A 73 -5.97 2.27 11.57
C TYR A 73 -5.98 2.23 13.10
N LEU A 74 -5.36 1.15 13.60
CA LEU A 74 -5.53 0.48 14.89
C LEU A 74 -4.62 0.98 16.01
N ASP A 75 -3.93 2.11 15.86
CA ASP A 75 -2.99 2.55 16.89
C ASP A 75 -3.04 4.05 17.13
N ALA A 76 -3.35 4.44 18.37
CA ALA A 76 -3.59 5.83 18.79
C ALA A 76 -2.36 6.74 18.66
N GLN A 77 -1.21 6.18 18.26
CA GLN A 77 0.07 6.87 18.17
C GLN A 77 0.41 7.36 16.76
N HIS A 78 -0.21 6.82 15.70
CA HIS A 78 0.06 7.21 14.32
C HIS A 78 -1.25 7.35 13.51
N PHE A 79 -1.72 8.59 13.33
CA PHE A 79 -2.87 8.92 12.48
C PHE A 79 -2.48 8.82 10.99
N LEU A 80 -2.20 7.60 10.51
CA LEU A 80 -2.06 7.32 9.10
C LEU A 80 -3.45 7.10 8.50
N CYS A 81 -3.79 7.90 7.50
CA CYS A 81 -5.02 7.79 6.75
C CYS A 81 -4.73 7.53 5.26
N PRO A 82 -4.56 6.26 4.85
CA PRO A 82 -4.04 5.89 3.54
C PRO A 82 -4.87 6.37 2.34
N ASP A 83 -6.17 6.48 2.53
CA ASP A 83 -7.14 6.95 1.53
C ASP A 83 -7.14 8.47 1.35
N GLU A 84 -6.81 9.22 2.41
CA GLU A 84 -6.73 10.69 2.41
C GLU A 84 -5.34 11.22 2.08
N ASN A 85 -4.29 10.41 2.29
CA ASN A 85 -2.93 10.86 2.09
C ASN A 85 -2.58 10.93 0.59
N ARG A 86 -2.23 12.13 0.11
CA ARG A 86 -1.74 12.36 -1.26
C ARG A 86 -0.40 11.68 -1.55
N GLU A 87 0.39 11.45 -0.51
CA GLU A 87 1.79 11.00 -0.59
C GLU A 87 2.01 9.59 -0.06
N MET A 88 0.96 8.84 0.33
CA MET A 88 1.10 7.40 0.57
C MET A 88 1.23 6.65 -0.77
N LYS A 89 2.36 6.90 -1.43
CA LYS A 89 3.18 5.82 -1.98
C LYS A 89 3.28 4.80 -0.85
N SER A 90 2.86 3.57 -1.12
CA SER A 90 2.66 2.54 -0.10
C SER A 90 3.87 2.54 0.84
N ILE A 91 3.71 2.30 2.14
CA ILE A 91 4.89 2.06 3.00
C ILE A 91 5.74 0.90 2.42
N ARG A 92 5.12 0.03 1.60
CA ARG A 92 5.80 -0.98 0.76
C ARG A 92 6.59 -0.45 -0.45
N GLU A 93 6.28 0.76 -0.93
CA GLU A 93 7.07 1.49 -1.93
C GLU A 93 8.17 2.35 -1.30
N LEU A 94 8.05 2.69 -0.01
CA LEU A 94 9.08 3.39 0.77
C LEU A 94 10.10 2.41 1.37
N ILE A 95 9.64 1.22 1.82
CA ILE A 95 10.49 0.15 2.34
C ILE A 95 10.62 -0.92 1.27
N SER A 96 11.59 -0.74 0.38
CA SER A 96 12.06 -1.77 -0.52
C SER A 96 13.43 -2.25 -0.03
N PHE A 97 13.83 -3.48 -0.33
CA PHE A 97 15.19 -3.93 -0.01
C PHE A 97 16.29 -2.97 -0.52
N PRO A 98 16.15 -2.36 -1.72
CA PRO A 98 17.07 -1.32 -2.19
C PRO A 98 17.16 -0.06 -1.33
N THR A 99 16.10 0.31 -0.60
CA THR A 99 16.08 1.54 0.21
C THR A 99 16.57 1.35 1.64
N ILE A 100 16.96 0.14 2.03
CA ILE A 100 17.56 -0.12 3.35
C ILE A 100 19.08 0.03 3.24
N CYS A 101 19.69 0.72 4.21
CA CYS A 101 21.13 0.95 4.26
C CYS A 101 21.67 1.77 3.08
N ASN A 102 20.83 2.59 2.47
CA ASN A 102 21.17 3.44 1.33
C ASN A 102 21.85 4.76 1.74
N GLY A 103 21.99 5.01 3.05
CA GLY A 103 22.54 6.24 3.63
C GLY A 103 21.49 7.29 4.00
N PHE A 104 20.21 7.00 3.84
CA PHE A 104 19.09 7.88 4.18
C PHE A 104 18.21 7.21 5.24
N ASN A 105 17.77 7.99 6.23
CA ASN A 105 16.78 7.47 7.18
C ASN A 105 15.40 7.69 6.58
N ASP A 106 14.94 6.72 5.80
CA ASP A 106 13.62 6.75 5.15
C ASP A 106 12.52 6.38 6.17
N LEU A 107 12.89 5.74 7.28
CA LEU A 107 11.99 5.37 8.37
C LEU A 107 12.26 6.13 9.68
N ASN A 108 11.18 6.36 10.42
CA ASN A 108 11.28 6.87 11.78
C ASN A 108 11.94 5.82 12.70
N PRO A 109 12.81 6.24 13.64
CA PRO A 109 13.48 5.31 14.54
C PRO A 109 12.49 4.55 15.44
N ILE A 110 12.75 3.27 15.64
CA ILE A 110 12.07 2.42 16.62
C ILE A 110 12.96 2.19 17.84
N LEU A 111 12.36 2.04 19.02
CA LEU A 111 13.10 1.84 20.27
C LEU A 111 13.16 0.35 20.62
N ILE A 112 14.36 -0.24 20.64
CA ILE A 112 14.60 -1.62 21.07
C ILE A 112 15.66 -1.58 22.17
N ASP A 113 15.34 -2.14 23.34
CA ASP A 113 16.22 -2.17 24.52
C ASP A 113 16.81 -0.79 24.90
N GLY A 114 16.04 0.27 24.69
CA GLY A 114 16.44 1.65 24.99
C GLY A 114 17.37 2.30 23.96
N GLN A 115 17.62 1.64 22.82
CA GLN A 115 18.36 2.17 21.69
C GLN A 115 17.43 2.45 20.50
N ASN A 116 17.74 3.51 19.75
CA ASN A 116 17.01 3.84 18.51
C ASN A 116 17.59 3.05 17.35
N TYR A 117 16.74 2.31 16.65
CA TYR A 117 17.03 1.57 15.44
C TYR A 117 16.32 2.22 14.25
N THR A 118 17.04 2.41 13.15
CA THR A 118 16.50 2.85 11.87
C THR A 118 16.80 1.81 10.81
N ASP A 119 16.31 2.05 9.60
CA ASP A 119 16.72 1.37 8.36
C ASP A 119 18.21 1.52 8.02
N GLU A 120 18.93 2.38 8.73
CA GLU A 120 20.37 2.61 8.60
C GLU A 120 21.19 2.03 9.77
N THR A 121 20.56 1.28 10.68
CA THR A 121 21.25 0.61 11.79
C THR A 121 21.66 -0.81 11.38
N GLU A 122 22.86 -1.25 11.82
CA GLU A 122 23.39 -2.60 11.53
C GLU A 122 23.62 -2.95 10.05
N CYS A 123 23.88 -1.96 9.19
CA CYS A 123 24.15 -2.16 7.75
C CYS A 123 25.34 -3.06 7.42
N ASN A 124 26.19 -3.39 8.39
CA ASN A 124 27.22 -4.42 8.23
C ASN A 124 26.62 -5.80 7.89
N HIS A 125 25.38 -6.07 8.30
CA HIS A 125 24.64 -7.29 7.97
C HIS A 125 23.89 -7.19 6.64
N TRP A 126 23.64 -5.97 6.16
CA TRP A 126 22.86 -5.65 4.98
C TRP A 126 23.56 -4.56 4.19
N MET A 127 24.69 -4.91 3.57
CA MET A 127 25.44 -3.94 2.78
C MET A 127 24.56 -3.42 1.63
N CYS A 128 24.65 -2.12 1.39
CA CYS A 128 23.92 -1.49 0.31
C CYS A 128 24.18 -2.15 -1.06
N ASN A 129 25.46 -2.41 -1.40
CA ASN A 129 25.82 -3.14 -2.61
C ASN A 129 25.63 -4.65 -2.37
N ASN A 130 24.51 -5.18 -2.82
CA ASN A 130 24.11 -6.58 -2.63
C ASN A 130 23.47 -7.14 -3.91
N ALA A 131 23.01 -8.39 -3.85
CA ALA A 131 22.46 -9.10 -5.01
C ALA A 131 21.19 -8.44 -5.62
N TYR A 132 20.52 -7.55 -4.89
CA TYR A 132 19.30 -6.87 -5.36
C TYR A 132 19.57 -5.48 -5.95
N THR A 133 20.67 -4.84 -5.54
CA THR A 133 21.04 -3.46 -5.92
C THR A 133 22.18 -3.41 -6.93
N ARG A 134 23.08 -4.40 -6.92
CA ARG A 134 24.25 -4.41 -7.79
C ARG A 134 23.87 -4.43 -9.28
N CYS A 135 24.35 -3.42 -10.02
CA CYS A 135 24.24 -3.32 -11.48
C CYS A 135 22.80 -3.45 -11.99
N ASN A 136 21.84 -2.92 -11.23
CA ASN A 136 20.42 -2.91 -11.59
C ASN A 136 20.04 -1.64 -12.38
N GLY A 137 20.97 -0.70 -12.55
CA GLY A 137 20.79 0.55 -13.28
C GLY A 137 20.27 1.71 -12.42
N TYR A 138 20.19 1.56 -11.10
CA TYR A 138 19.80 2.58 -10.14
C TYR A 138 20.92 2.82 -9.14
N TRP A 139 21.13 4.07 -8.71
CA TRP A 139 22.06 4.38 -7.63
C TRP A 139 21.36 4.19 -6.28
N ASP A 140 21.37 2.96 -5.80
CA ASP A 140 20.80 2.60 -4.51
C ASP A 140 21.78 2.91 -3.37
N CYS A 141 23.10 2.90 -3.63
CA CYS A 141 24.09 3.31 -2.64
C CYS A 141 24.40 4.80 -2.68
N TYR A 142 24.60 5.38 -1.49
CA TYR A 142 24.96 6.79 -1.34
C TYR A 142 26.17 7.21 -2.20
N ASP A 143 27.15 6.33 -2.35
CA ASP A 143 28.36 6.54 -3.15
C ASP A 143 28.29 5.91 -4.56
N GLY A 144 27.16 5.32 -4.93
CA GLY A 144 26.95 4.62 -6.20
C GLY A 144 27.79 3.36 -6.37
N ALA A 145 28.31 2.78 -5.28
CA ALA A 145 29.21 1.62 -5.33
C ALA A 145 28.55 0.35 -5.91
N ASP A 146 27.23 0.27 -5.90
CA ASP A 146 26.41 -0.77 -6.52
C ASP A 146 26.45 -0.75 -8.06
N GLU A 147 26.69 0.40 -8.68
CA GLU A 147 26.67 0.58 -10.14
C GLU A 147 28.07 0.73 -10.77
N VAL A 148 29.13 0.41 -10.03
CA VAL A 148 30.50 0.38 -10.55
C VAL A 148 30.99 -1.04 -10.80
N ASP A 149 31.89 -1.20 -11.78
CA ASP A 149 32.46 -2.50 -12.17
C ASP A 149 31.40 -3.53 -12.59
N CYS A 150 30.34 -3.02 -13.22
CA CYS A 150 29.35 -3.79 -13.93
C CYS A 150 29.93 -4.23 -15.26
N HIS A 151 30.75 -5.27 -15.22
CA HIS A 151 31.11 -5.98 -16.45
C HIS A 151 29.81 -6.47 -17.08
N GLU A 152 29.42 -5.88 -18.21
CA GLU A 152 28.30 -6.34 -19.01
C GLU A 152 28.49 -7.83 -19.30
N PHE A 153 27.83 -8.69 -18.53
CA PHE A 153 27.46 -10.00 -19.01
C PHE A 153 26.28 -9.77 -19.95
N LEU A 154 26.60 -9.28 -21.15
CA LEU A 154 25.76 -9.44 -22.33
C LEU A 154 25.61 -10.95 -22.57
N LEU A 155 24.55 -11.55 -22.03
CA LEU A 155 23.93 -12.78 -22.53
C LEU A 155 22.42 -12.73 -22.32
#